data_AF-A0AAJ2H1S8-F1
#
_entry.id   AF-A0AAJ2H1S8-F1
#
_cell.length_a   1.000
_cell.length_b   1.000
_cell.length_c   1.000
_cell.angle_alpha   90.00
_cell.angle_beta   90.00
_cell.angle_gamma   90.00
#
_symmetry.space_group_name_H-M   'P 1'
#
loop_
_entity.id
_entity.type
_entity.pdbx_description
1 polymer ?
#
loop_
_entity_poly.entity_id
_entity_poly.type
_entity_poly.pdbx_seq_one_letter_code
_entity_poly.pdbx_strand_id
1 'polypeptide(L)'
;MTDITLDQDGHLKDHLDWSPEVAQIMAAKEGLRLEHSHIEILLTVREFYARFGYAPATRPLIKFLVKQLGDDITNANLMQE
;
A
#
# COMPACT_ATOMS: atom_id res chain seq x y z
N MET A 1 3.87 -21.26 5.00
CA MET A 1 4.99 -20.54 4.37
C MET A 1 4.41 -19.82 3.18
N THR A 2 4.30 -18.50 3.26
CA THR A 2 3.87 -17.65 2.15
C THR A 2 5.13 -17.43 1.30
N ASP A 3 5.28 -18.20 0.23
CA ASP A 3 6.47 -18.15 -0.62
C ASP A 3 6.32 -17.01 -1.63
N ILE A 4 6.90 -15.86 -1.29
CA ILE A 4 6.81 -14.66 -2.13
C ILE A 4 7.93 -14.66 -3.16
N THR A 5 7.56 -14.60 -4.44
CA THR A 5 8.56 -14.44 -5.50
C THR A 5 8.76 -12.95 -5.76
N LEU A 6 9.94 -12.44 -5.38
CA LEU A 6 10.37 -11.08 -5.69
C LEU A 6 11.29 -11.10 -6.93
N ASP A 7 11.25 -10.04 -7.73
CA ASP A 7 12.19 -9.80 -8.81
C ASP A 7 13.51 -9.19 -8.29
N GLN A 8 14.49 -8.95 -9.16
CA GLN A 8 15.84 -8.49 -8.81
C GLN A 8 15.84 -7.12 -8.11
N ASP A 9 14.80 -6.34 -8.36
CA ASP A 9 14.59 -5.01 -7.77
C ASP A 9 13.82 -5.06 -6.43
N GLY A 10 13.44 -6.25 -5.96
CA GLY A 10 12.67 -6.42 -4.71
C GLY A 10 11.15 -6.28 -4.86
N HIS A 11 10.66 -6.13 -6.09
CA HIS A 11 9.24 -6.04 -6.39
C HIS A 11 8.57 -7.42 -6.51
N LEU A 12 7.30 -7.54 -6.09
CA LEU A 12 6.51 -8.75 -6.31
C LEU A 12 6.40 -9.07 -7.80
N LYS A 13 6.77 -10.31 -8.18
CA LYS A 13 6.67 -10.78 -9.56
C LYS A 13 5.23 -10.91 -10.01
N ASP A 14 4.36 -11.38 -9.12
CA ASP A 14 2.93 -11.42 -9.32
C ASP A 14 2.25 -10.53 -8.28
N HIS A 15 1.51 -9.52 -8.75
CA HIS A 15 0.79 -8.62 -7.86
C HIS A 15 -0.30 -9.33 -7.06
N LEU A 16 -0.89 -10.44 -7.55
CA LEU A 16 -1.91 -11.21 -6.83
C LEU A 16 -1.35 -11.91 -5.58
N ASP A 17 -0.04 -12.16 -5.55
CA ASP A 17 0.65 -12.76 -4.40
C ASP A 17 0.82 -11.75 -3.23
N TRP A 18 0.58 -10.46 -3.47
CA TRP A 18 0.59 -9.47 -2.42
C TRP A 18 -0.47 -9.76 -1.36
N SER A 19 -0.02 -9.72 -0.10
CA SER A 19 -0.84 -9.76 1.11
C SER A 19 -0.26 -8.76 2.13
N PRO A 20 -1.03 -8.33 3.14
CA PRO A 20 -0.52 -7.44 4.18
C PRO A 20 0.75 -7.97 4.88
N GLU A 21 0.84 -9.29 5.08
CA GLU A 21 2.07 -9.93 5.59
C GLU A 21 3.28 -9.72 4.67
N VAL A 22 3.08 -9.80 3.35
CA VAL A 22 4.15 -9.60 2.35
C VAL A 22 4.63 -8.15 2.37
N ALA A 23 3.69 -7.20 2.42
CA ALA A 23 4.03 -5.79 2.56
C ALA A 23 4.83 -5.55 3.84
N GLN A 24 4.46 -6.18 4.96
CA GLN A 24 5.19 -6.09 6.22
C GLN A 24 6.61 -6.65 6.10
N ILE A 25 6.78 -7.81 5.47
CA ILE A 25 8.09 -8.44 5.25
C ILE A 25 8.97 -7.53 4.39
N MET A 26 8.42 -6.94 3.33
CA MET A 26 9.16 -6.01 2.46
C MET A 26 9.56 -4.73 3.21
N ALA A 27 8.64 -4.11 3.95
CA ALA A 27 8.95 -2.95 4.79
C ALA A 27 10.03 -3.28 5.83
N ALA A 28 9.94 -4.43 6.49
CA ALA A 28 10.93 -4.85 7.48
C ALA A 28 12.33 -5.04 6.87
N LYS A 29 12.44 -5.46 5.60
CA LYS A 29 13.73 -5.53 4.89
C LYS A 29 14.37 -4.16 4.68
N GLU A 30 13.56 -3.12 4.55
CA GLU A 30 14.01 -1.72 4.47
C GLU A 30 14.12 -1.03 5.84
N GLY A 31 13.88 -1.76 6.93
CA GLY A 31 13.89 -1.20 8.29
C GLY A 31 12.64 -0.37 8.62
N LEU A 32 11.60 -0.45 7.79
CA LEU A 32 10.31 0.20 8.00
C LEU A 32 9.33 -0.74 8.69
N ARG A 33 8.43 -0.18 9.50
CA ARG A 33 7.31 -0.91 10.11
C ARG A 33 6.00 -0.33 9.58
N LEU A 34 5.25 -1.14 8.84
CA LEU A 34 3.89 -0.78 8.46
C LEU A 34 2.97 -0.92 9.67
N GLU A 35 2.38 0.19 10.09
CA GLU A 35 1.27 0.19 11.04
C GLU A 35 -0.06 -0.12 10.35
N HIS A 36 -1.12 -0.31 11.14
CA HIS A 36 -2.47 -0.63 10.63
C HIS A 36 -2.93 0.36 9.55
N SER A 37 -2.74 1.67 9.80
CA SER A 37 -3.10 2.72 8.86
C SER A 37 -2.36 2.59 7.52
N HIS A 38 -1.10 2.16 7.52
CA HIS A 38 -0.33 1.95 6.29
C HIS A 38 -0.87 0.77 5.47
N ILE A 39 -1.24 -0.32 6.14
CA ILE A 39 -1.87 -1.47 5.50
C ILE A 39 -3.23 -1.09 4.91
N GLU A 40 -4.04 -0.31 5.63
CA GLU A 40 -5.33 0.17 5.14
C GLU A 40 -5.17 1.05 3.89
N ILE A 41 -4.16 1.91 3.87
CA ILE A 41 -3.82 2.72 2.70
C ILE A 41 -3.49 1.83 1.50
N LEU A 42 -2.60 0.84 1.69
CA LEU A 42 -2.21 -0.08 0.61
C LEU A 42 -3.39 -0.90 0.09
N LEU A 43 -4.25 -1.41 0.97
CA LEU A 43 -5.47 -2.12 0.61
C LEU A 43 -6.39 -1.23 -0.24
N THR A 44 -6.55 0.02 0.18
CA THR A 44 -7.39 1.00 -0.53
C THR A 44 -6.82 1.33 -1.92
N VAL A 45 -5.50 1.46 -2.06
CA VAL A 45 -4.82 1.65 -3.35
C VAL A 45 -5.06 0.44 -4.26
N ARG A 46 -4.95 -0.78 -3.72
CA ARG A 46 -5.20 -2.00 -4.50
C ARG A 46 -6.65 -2.11 -4.92
N GLU A 47 -7.59 -1.71 -4.07
CA GLU A 47 -9.00 -1.67 -4.43
C GLU A 47 -9.26 -0.65 -5.56
N PHE A 48 -8.59 0.50 -5.51
CA PHE A 48 -8.59 1.45 -6.63
C PHE A 48 -8.03 0.81 -7.90
N TYR A 49 -6.87 0.17 -7.83
CA TYR A 49 -6.26 -0.51 -8.99
C TYR A 49 -7.18 -1.60 -9.56
N ALA A 50 -7.82 -2.40 -8.71
CA ALA A 50 -8.77 -3.43 -9.12
C ALA A 50 -10.02 -2.84 -9.82
N ARG A 51 -10.46 -1.65 -9.41
CA ARG A 51 -11.61 -0.94 -10.01
C ARG A 51 -11.28 -0.20 -11.30
N PHE A 52 -10.10 0.43 -11.38
CA PHE A 52 -9.75 1.34 -12.47
C PHE A 52 -8.71 0.78 -13.45
N GLY A 53 -7.99 -0.28 -13.08
CA GLY A 53 -6.95 -0.93 -13.90
C GLY A 53 -5.62 -0.17 -13.94
N TYR A 54 -5.46 0.90 -13.16
CA TYR A 54 -4.23 1.69 -13.09
C TYR A 54 -4.00 2.26 -11.69
N ALA A 55 -2.73 2.54 -11.38
CA ALA A 55 -2.34 3.11 -10.09
C ALA A 55 -2.75 4.60 -10.02
N PRO A 56 -3.39 5.04 -8.92
CA PRO A 56 -3.72 6.45 -8.74
C PRO A 56 -2.44 7.25 -8.52
N ALA A 57 -2.38 8.46 -9.10
CA ALA A 57 -1.37 9.44 -8.72
C ALA A 57 -1.56 9.87 -7.25
N THR A 58 -0.53 10.47 -6.64
CA THR A 58 -0.53 10.85 -5.21
C THR A 58 -1.75 11.67 -4.80
N ARG A 59 -2.13 12.70 -5.58
CA ARG A 59 -3.31 13.54 -5.32
C ARG A 59 -4.65 12.78 -5.33
N PRO A 60 -5.00 12.02 -6.39
CA PRO A 60 -6.22 11.23 -6.39
C PRO A 60 -6.19 10.10 -5.35
N LEU A 61 -5.02 9.55 -5.04
CA LEU A 61 -4.86 8.58 -3.96
C LEU A 61 -5.28 9.18 -2.61
N ILE A 62 -4.71 10.33 -2.23
CA ILE A 62 -5.07 11.04 -0.99
C ILE A 62 -6.58 11.29 -0.93
N LYS A 63 -7.18 11.82 -2.01
CA LYS A 63 -8.63 12.06 -2.05
C LYS A 63 -9.44 10.79 -1.87
N PHE A 64 -8.97 9.68 -2.45
CA PHE A 64 -9.66 8.40 -2.35
C PHE A 64 -9.54 7.80 -0.94
N LEU A 65 -8.38 7.94 -0.30
CA LEU A 65 -8.14 7.56 1.10
C LEU A 65 -9.02 8.35 2.06
N VAL A 66 -9.03 9.69 1.96
CA VAL A 66 -9.91 10.57 2.75
C VAL A 66 -11.38 10.16 2.59
N LYS A 67 -11.78 9.73 1.39
CA LYS A 67 -13.16 9.32 1.11
C LYS A 67 -13.51 7.93 1.68
N GLN A 68 -12.57 6.98 1.65
CA GLN A 68 -12.79 5.59 2.08
C GLN A 68 -12.58 5.40 3.59
N LEU A 69 -11.55 6.03 4.15
CA LEU A 69 -11.14 5.90 5.55
C LEU A 69 -11.72 7.03 6.44
N GLY A 70 -12.28 8.07 5.83
CA GLY A 70 -12.86 9.23 6.52
C GLY A 70 -11.83 10.34 6.83
N ASP A 71 -12.30 11.38 7.53
CA ASP A 71 -11.54 12.59 7.87
C ASP A 71 -10.29 12.35 8.74
N ASP A 72 -10.09 11.12 9.23
CA ASP A 72 -8.94 10.74 10.06
C ASP A 72 -7.62 10.67 9.25
N ILE A 73 -7.69 10.38 7.95
CA ILE A 73 -6.53 10.39 7.05
C ILE A 73 -6.41 11.78 6.41
N THR A 74 -5.75 12.71 7.08
CA THR A 74 -5.43 14.03 6.50
C THR A 74 -4.08 14.03 5.78
N ASN A 75 -3.91 14.94 4.81
CA ASN A 75 -2.67 15.16 4.06
C ASN A 75 -1.41 15.32 4.97
N ALA A 76 -1.61 15.78 6.20
CA ALA A 76 -0.57 15.95 7.21
C ALA A 76 -0.03 14.62 7.77
N ASN A 77 -0.84 13.56 7.81
CA ASN A 77 -0.42 12.23 8.27
C ASN A 77 0.33 11.42 7.20
N LEU A 78 0.09 11.69 5.91
CA LEU A 78 0.73 10.98 4.80
C LEU A 78 2.10 11.58 4.41
N MET A 79 2.35 12.83 4.78
CA MET A 79 3.63 13.52 4.60
C MET A 79 4.29 13.69 5.97
N GLN A 80 4.81 12.61 6.55
CA GLN A 80 5.79 12.72 7.63
C GLN A 80 7.18 12.59 6.99
N GLU A 81 8.04 13.57 7.28
CA GLU A 81 9.38 13.80 6.71
C GLU A 81 10.40 12.72 7.07
#